data_AF-A0A963EWN0-F1
#
_entry.id   AF-A0A963EWN0-F1
#
_cell.length_a   1.000
_cell.length_b   1.000
_cell.length_c   1.000
_cell.angle_alpha   90.00
_cell.angle_beta   90.00
_cell.angle_gamma   90.00
#
_symmetry.space_group_name_H-M   'P 1'
#
loop_
_entity.id
_entity.type
_entity.pdbx_description
1 polymer ?
#
loop_
_entity_poly.entity_id
_entity_poly.type
_entity_poly.pdbx_seq_one_letter_code
_entity_poly.pdbx_strand_id
1 'polypeptide(L)'
;RFWQQLGLPGLQLQINTLGTPEERVSYREQLVAYFSAHQEQLDEESLRRLHTNPLRILDSKNPQLRGLIEQAPSLMAYLGDASRSHFDRLCTGLTALDIEFVVNPRLVRGLDYYTRTVFEWVTDQLGAQGTVCAGGRYDGLVEQLGGRATPAVGFAMGVERLILLLEQQPDTPQVSLPDVYLVMVGEAPQTAGMRLAETLRDQLPRLRLICHCGGGSFKSQFKKADRSGARYALILGEEELARGVIGVKPLRDESEQQEVGLQQLAKHLRIRL
;
A
#
# COMPACT_ATOMS: atom_id res chain seq x y z
N ARG A 1 3.84 -6.33 12.32
CA ARG A 1 3.33 -7.53 11.60
C ARG A 1 2.93 -7.21 10.16
N PHE A 2 1.81 -6.54 9.87
CA PHE A 2 1.39 -6.25 8.49
C PHE A 2 2.49 -5.53 7.67
N TRP A 3 3.12 -4.50 8.23
CA TRP A 3 4.25 -3.80 7.60
C TRP A 3 5.45 -4.69 7.31
N GLN A 4 5.78 -5.61 8.24
CA GLN A 4 6.87 -6.57 8.08
C GLN A 4 6.58 -7.57 6.96
N GLN A 5 5.33 -8.02 6.82
CA GLN A 5 4.92 -8.91 5.74
C GLN A 5 5.01 -8.26 4.35
N LEU A 6 4.77 -6.94 4.29
CA LEU A 6 4.95 -6.16 3.07
C LEU A 6 6.41 -5.76 2.82
N GLY A 7 7.33 -6.09 3.74
CA GLY A 7 8.72 -5.71 3.63
C GLY A 7 8.96 -4.20 3.66
N LEU A 8 8.06 -3.41 4.27
CA LEU A 8 8.20 -1.95 4.31
C LEU A 8 9.11 -1.49 5.45
N PRO A 9 10.26 -0.87 5.16
CA PRO A 9 11.12 -0.25 6.17
C PRO A 9 10.69 1.20 6.47
N GLY A 10 11.18 1.74 7.59
CA GLY A 10 11.10 3.19 7.86
C GLY A 10 9.70 3.70 8.25
N LEU A 11 8.88 2.84 8.86
CA LEU A 11 7.63 3.25 9.49
C LEU A 11 7.84 3.42 11.00
N GLN A 12 7.45 4.58 11.53
CA GLN A 12 7.49 4.87 12.97
C GLN A 12 6.07 4.91 13.54
N LEU A 13 5.84 4.18 14.62
CA LEU A 13 4.61 4.28 15.40
C LEU A 13 4.67 5.51 16.31
N GLN A 14 3.72 6.42 16.17
CA GLN A 14 3.49 7.51 17.10
C GLN A 14 2.17 7.27 17.84
N ILE A 15 2.18 7.40 19.16
CA ILE A 15 1.00 7.20 20.01
C ILE A 15 0.71 8.43 20.86
N ASN A 16 -0.55 8.59 21.24
CA ASN A 16 -1.01 9.56 22.21
C ASN A 16 -2.31 9.06 22.87
N THR A 17 -2.79 9.80 23.86
CA THR A 17 -4.14 9.60 24.40
C THR A 17 -4.91 10.92 24.40
N LEU A 18 -6.18 10.85 24.01
CA LEU A 18 -7.13 11.95 24.04
C LEU A 18 -8.04 11.91 25.28
N GLY A 19 -7.71 11.09 26.28
CA GLY A 19 -8.49 10.96 27.51
C GLY A 19 -9.96 10.65 27.28
N THR A 20 -10.81 10.98 28.25
CA THR A 20 -12.27 10.96 28.10
C THR A 20 -12.79 12.32 27.58
N PRO A 21 -14.04 12.40 27.10
CA PRO A 21 -14.65 13.67 26.73
C PRO A 21 -14.61 14.72 27.86
N GLU A 22 -14.78 14.31 29.11
CA GLU A 22 -14.77 15.18 30.28
C GLU A 22 -13.38 15.77 30.55
N GLU A 23 -12.33 14.92 30.50
CA GLU A 23 -10.94 15.36 30.64
C GLU A 23 -10.56 16.34 29.53
N ARG A 24 -11.07 16.13 28.31
CA ARG A 24 -10.86 17.05 27.18
C ARG A 24 -11.53 18.40 27.36
N VAL A 25 -12.66 18.48 28.05
CA VAL A 25 -13.32 19.77 28.31
C VAL A 25 -12.40 20.65 29.16
N SER A 26 -11.87 20.11 30.27
CA SER A 26 -10.94 20.84 31.13
C SER A 26 -9.66 21.24 30.38
N TYR A 27 -9.08 20.32 29.60
CA TYR A 27 -7.89 20.61 28.80
C TYR A 27 -8.14 21.66 27.71
N ARG A 28 -9.33 21.66 27.09
CA ARG A 28 -9.72 22.63 26.07
C ARG A 28 -9.65 24.05 26.62
N GLU A 29 -10.11 24.29 27.84
CA GLU A 29 -10.06 25.62 28.47
C GLU A 29 -8.61 26.12 28.59
N GLN A 30 -7.69 25.24 28.97
CA GLN A 30 -6.27 25.56 29.10
C GLN A 30 -5.63 25.86 27.74
N LEU A 31 -5.96 25.09 26.71
CA LEU A 31 -5.50 25.37 25.34
C LEU A 31 -6.05 26.69 24.81
N VAL A 32 -7.33 26.99 25.04
CA VAL A 32 -7.94 28.25 24.60
C VAL A 32 -7.26 29.42 25.31
N ALA A 33 -7.02 29.33 26.62
CA ALA A 33 -6.33 30.38 27.36
C ALA A 33 -4.90 30.60 26.81
N TYR A 34 -4.15 29.51 26.62
CA TYR A 34 -2.79 29.55 26.09
C TYR A 34 -2.73 30.20 24.70
N PHE A 35 -3.53 29.72 23.74
CA PHE A 35 -3.52 30.26 22.37
C PHE A 35 -4.16 31.65 22.29
N SER A 36 -5.09 31.99 23.18
CA SER A 36 -5.65 33.34 23.27
C SER A 36 -4.60 34.37 23.67
N ALA A 37 -3.68 34.00 24.58
CA ALA A 37 -2.57 34.85 24.97
C ALA A 37 -1.53 35.05 23.85
N HIS A 38 -1.56 34.23 22.79
CA HIS A 38 -0.62 34.25 21.67
C HIS A 38 -1.33 34.46 20.31
N GLN A 39 -2.53 35.08 20.30
CA GLN A 39 -3.34 35.23 19.08
C GLN A 39 -2.61 35.91 17.92
N GLU A 40 -1.77 36.90 18.21
CA GLU A 40 -1.00 37.62 17.19
C GLU A 40 0.00 36.73 16.43
N GLN A 41 0.37 35.58 17.00
CA GLN A 41 1.25 34.61 16.36
C GLN A 41 0.50 33.56 15.55
N LEU A 42 -0.83 33.48 15.68
CA LEU A 42 -1.66 32.47 15.01
C LEU A 42 -1.96 32.87 13.56
N ASP A 43 -1.88 31.90 12.65
CA ASP A 43 -2.43 32.07 11.30
C ASP A 43 -3.97 32.06 11.31
N GLU A 44 -4.57 32.49 10.20
CA GLU A 44 -6.03 32.58 10.07
C GLU A 44 -6.75 31.26 10.34
N GLU A 45 -6.17 30.13 9.93
CA GLU A 45 -6.79 28.82 10.15
C GLU A 45 -6.77 28.46 11.64
N SER A 46 -5.66 28.73 12.31
CA SER A 46 -5.48 28.49 13.74
C SER A 46 -6.37 29.40 14.58
N LEU A 47 -6.59 30.65 14.18
CA LEU A 47 -7.57 31.55 14.78
C LEU A 47 -9.01 31.00 14.67
N ARG A 48 -9.39 30.46 13.50
CA ARG A 48 -10.72 29.81 13.35
C ARG A 48 -10.84 28.55 14.21
N ARG A 49 -9.77 27.75 14.29
CA ARG A 49 -9.72 26.52 15.10
C ARG A 49 -9.79 26.83 16.59
N LEU A 50 -9.26 27.96 17.04
CA LEU A 50 -9.31 28.39 18.44
C LEU A 50 -10.75 28.41 18.99
N HIS A 51 -11.70 28.90 18.19
CA HIS A 51 -13.10 29.00 18.58
C HIS A 51 -13.89 27.70 18.37
N THR A 52 -13.45 26.82 17.46
CA THR A 52 -14.19 25.61 17.08
C THR A 52 -13.62 24.37 17.77
N ASN A 53 -12.40 23.97 17.41
CA ASN A 53 -11.68 22.83 17.95
C ASN A 53 -10.19 23.16 18.16
N PRO A 54 -9.81 23.73 19.32
CA PRO A 54 -8.46 24.24 19.56
C PRO A 54 -7.41 23.12 19.61
N LEU A 55 -7.79 21.86 19.85
CA LEU A 55 -6.87 20.73 19.74
C LEU A 55 -6.26 20.63 18.35
N ARG A 56 -6.99 21.04 17.30
CA ARG A 56 -6.50 21.03 15.91
C ARG A 56 -5.37 22.02 15.65
N ILE A 57 -5.14 22.98 16.54
CA ILE A 57 -3.99 23.87 16.41
C ILE A 57 -2.69 23.08 16.66
N LEU A 58 -2.73 22.05 17.52
CA LEU A 58 -1.56 21.23 17.85
C LEU A 58 -1.02 20.42 16.66
N ASP A 59 -1.86 20.13 15.67
CA ASP A 59 -1.48 19.43 14.43
C ASP A 59 -1.30 20.38 13.23
N SER A 60 -1.18 21.70 13.48
CA SER A 60 -0.87 22.64 12.40
C SER A 60 0.47 22.29 11.75
N LYS A 61 0.50 22.38 10.41
CA LYS A 61 1.72 22.18 9.62
C LYS A 61 2.44 23.50 9.32
N ASN A 62 1.94 24.62 9.83
CA ASN A 62 2.58 25.91 9.66
C ASN A 62 3.93 25.94 10.42
N PRO A 63 5.09 26.07 9.74
CA PRO A 63 6.39 26.08 10.39
C PRO A 63 6.55 27.21 11.41
N GLN A 64 5.88 28.35 11.20
CA GLN A 64 5.94 29.50 12.10
C GLN A 64 5.29 29.20 13.46
N LEU A 65 4.29 28.32 13.50
CA LEU A 65 3.61 27.92 14.73
C LEU A 65 4.34 26.85 15.52
N ARG A 66 5.37 26.22 14.96
CA ARG A 66 6.02 25.05 15.56
C ARG A 66 6.50 25.32 16.98
N GLY A 67 7.22 26.43 17.19
CA GLY A 67 7.73 26.80 18.51
C GLY A 67 6.62 27.07 19.53
N LEU A 68 5.53 27.71 19.09
CA LEU A 68 4.36 27.98 19.93
C LEU A 68 3.63 26.69 20.32
N ILE A 69 3.46 25.77 19.38
CA ILE A 69 2.79 24.48 19.61
C ILE A 69 3.64 23.58 20.52
N GLU A 70 4.96 23.59 20.39
CA GLU A 70 5.86 22.80 21.24
C GLU A 70 5.80 23.21 22.72
N GLN A 71 5.42 24.46 23.00
CA GLN A 71 5.25 25.00 24.36
C GLN A 71 3.81 24.89 24.89
N ALA A 72 2.86 24.42 24.08
CA ALA A 72 1.47 24.28 24.51
C ALA A 72 1.32 23.28 25.66
N PRO A 73 0.34 23.48 26.57
CA PRO A 73 0.08 22.53 27.64
C PRO A 73 -0.22 21.14 27.06
N SER A 74 0.25 20.08 27.73
CA SER A 74 0.01 18.71 27.29
C SER A 74 -1.21 18.12 27.97
N LEU A 75 -2.09 17.45 27.21
CA LEU A 75 -3.24 16.71 27.75
C LEU A 75 -2.82 15.68 28.81
N MET A 76 -1.60 15.13 28.70
CA MET A 76 -1.06 14.17 29.68
C MET A 76 -1.06 14.71 31.12
N ALA A 77 -0.98 16.02 31.32
CA ALA A 77 -1.01 16.63 32.65
C ALA A 77 -2.43 16.71 33.25
N TYR A 78 -3.47 16.51 32.43
CA TYR A 78 -4.88 16.68 32.81
C TYR A 78 -5.68 15.37 32.80
N LEU A 79 -5.00 14.24 32.60
CA LEU A 79 -5.62 12.92 32.65
C LEU A 79 -5.86 12.50 34.10
N GLY A 80 -7.04 11.94 34.37
CA GLY A 80 -7.31 11.17 35.58
C GLY A 80 -6.62 9.80 35.56
N ASP A 81 -6.60 9.16 36.73
CA ASP A 81 -5.86 7.92 36.96
C ASP A 81 -6.28 6.78 36.02
N ALA A 82 -7.57 6.69 35.68
CA ALA A 82 -8.08 5.65 34.79
C ALA A 82 -7.55 5.80 33.35
N SER A 83 -7.53 7.02 32.81
CA SER A 83 -7.00 7.32 31.47
C SER A 83 -5.48 7.16 31.43
N ARG A 84 -4.78 7.60 32.48
CA ARG A 84 -3.33 7.40 32.63
C ARG A 84 -2.99 5.92 32.68
N SER A 85 -3.61 5.16 33.58
CA SER A 85 -3.42 3.71 33.69
C SER A 85 -3.73 2.97 32.38
N HIS A 86 -4.77 3.38 31.65
CA HIS A 86 -5.07 2.80 30.33
C HIS A 86 -3.92 3.06 29.33
N PHE A 87 -3.37 4.27 29.29
CA PHE A 87 -2.27 4.61 28.40
C PHE A 87 -0.96 3.92 28.80
N ASP A 88 -0.65 3.85 30.10
CA ASP A 88 0.54 3.16 30.60
C ASP A 88 0.52 1.66 30.29
N ARG A 89 -0.66 1.02 30.36
CA ARG A 89 -0.84 -0.38 29.93
C ARG A 89 -0.57 -0.57 28.43
N LEU A 90 -0.96 0.40 27.59
CA LEU A 90 -0.64 0.36 26.16
C LEU A 90 0.87 0.44 25.94
N CYS A 91 1.54 1.43 26.56
CA CYS A 91 3.00 1.60 26.46
C CYS A 91 3.72 0.33 26.92
N THR A 92 3.35 -0.20 28.09
CA THR A 92 3.91 -1.44 28.64
C THR A 92 3.71 -2.62 27.69
N GLY A 93 2.51 -2.75 27.11
CA GLY A 93 2.21 -3.82 26.14
C GLY A 93 3.01 -3.69 24.84
N LEU A 94 3.21 -2.48 24.32
CA LEU A 94 4.03 -2.24 23.13
C LEU A 94 5.51 -2.57 23.40
N THR A 95 6.05 -2.13 24.55
CA THR A 95 7.42 -2.46 24.97
C THR A 95 7.61 -3.95 25.17
N ALA A 96 6.66 -4.65 25.80
CA ALA A 96 6.72 -6.10 26.00
C ALA A 96 6.65 -6.92 24.69
N LEU A 97 6.20 -6.29 23.59
CA LEU A 97 6.13 -6.88 22.26
C LEU A 97 7.29 -6.42 21.35
N ASP A 98 8.28 -5.71 21.90
CA ASP A 98 9.39 -5.11 21.16
C ASP A 98 8.92 -4.22 19.99
N ILE A 99 7.81 -3.52 20.19
CA ILE A 99 7.29 -2.55 19.22
C ILE A 99 7.81 -1.17 19.61
N GLU A 100 8.72 -0.62 18.80
CA GLU A 100 9.20 0.75 18.97
C GLU A 100 8.06 1.75 18.72
N PHE A 101 7.96 2.76 19.59
CA PHE A 101 6.99 3.84 19.46
C PHE A 101 7.53 5.15 20.04
N VAL A 102 6.95 6.26 19.58
CA VAL A 102 7.19 7.60 20.13
C VAL A 102 5.88 8.15 20.69
N VAL A 103 5.91 8.68 21.92
CA VAL A 103 4.78 9.42 22.47
C VAL A 103 4.77 10.82 21.87
N ASN A 104 3.76 11.13 21.06
CA ASN A 104 3.60 12.44 20.44
C ASN A 104 2.41 13.17 21.09
N PRO A 105 2.61 14.08 22.06
CA PRO A 105 1.52 14.77 22.75
C PRO A 105 0.69 15.69 21.82
N ARG A 106 1.23 16.02 20.64
CA ARG A 106 0.56 16.83 19.61
C ARG A 106 -0.32 16.01 18.67
N LEU A 107 -0.23 14.67 18.73
CA LEU A 107 -1.03 13.80 17.89
C LEU A 107 -2.50 13.91 18.30
N VAL A 108 -3.25 14.65 17.51
CA VAL A 108 -4.71 14.81 17.61
C VAL A 108 -5.38 14.22 16.38
N ARG A 109 -6.72 14.11 16.40
CA ARG A 109 -7.45 13.44 15.33
C ARG A 109 -8.49 14.30 14.65
N GLY A 110 -8.64 13.98 13.35
CA GLY A 110 -9.56 14.52 12.37
C GLY A 110 -11.05 14.44 12.74
N LEU A 111 -11.40 13.59 13.70
CA LEU A 111 -12.77 13.23 14.03
C LEU A 111 -12.95 13.27 15.55
N ASP A 112 -14.03 13.88 16.02
CA ASP A 112 -14.16 14.21 17.45
C ASP A 112 -14.65 13.03 18.31
N TYR A 113 -15.00 11.90 17.68
CA TYR A 113 -15.45 10.69 18.36
C TYR A 113 -14.33 9.93 19.09
N TYR A 114 -13.06 10.26 18.83
CA TYR A 114 -11.94 9.53 19.44
C TYR A 114 -11.92 9.72 20.96
N THR A 115 -11.48 8.70 21.68
CA THR A 115 -11.33 8.64 23.14
C THR A 115 -10.09 7.81 23.46
N ARG A 116 -9.41 8.14 24.55
CA ARG A 116 -8.19 7.46 25.01
C ARG A 116 -7.19 7.32 23.85
N THR A 117 -6.67 6.12 23.60
CA THR A 117 -5.62 5.84 22.63
C THR A 117 -5.90 6.40 21.24
N VAL A 118 -4.93 7.11 20.69
CA VAL A 118 -4.81 7.43 19.26
C VAL A 118 -3.38 7.11 18.81
N PHE A 119 -3.22 6.67 17.56
CA PHE A 119 -1.91 6.30 17.05
C PHE A 119 -1.79 6.47 15.53
N GLU A 120 -0.63 6.86 15.05
CA GLU A 120 -0.26 6.91 13.63
C GLU A 120 0.95 6.06 13.33
N TRP A 121 0.97 5.46 12.14
CA TRP A 121 2.21 5.05 11.49
C TRP A 121 2.60 6.11 10.49
N VAL A 122 3.79 6.67 10.67
CA VAL A 122 4.33 7.73 9.83
C VAL A 122 5.60 7.28 9.11
N THR A 123 5.88 7.92 7.97
CA THR A 123 7.11 7.78 7.19
C THR A 123 7.61 9.16 6.75
N ASP A 124 8.90 9.30 6.56
CA ASP A 124 9.53 10.46 5.92
C ASP A 124 9.71 10.29 4.40
N GLN A 125 9.46 9.08 3.86
CA GLN A 125 9.69 8.73 2.45
C GLN A 125 8.66 9.33 1.48
N LEU A 126 7.49 9.76 1.98
CA LEU A 126 6.39 10.33 1.17
C LEU A 126 6.28 11.87 1.28
N GLY A 127 7.28 12.54 1.85
CA GLY A 127 7.29 14.01 1.99
C GLY A 127 6.34 14.54 3.08
N ALA A 128 5.75 15.73 2.86
CA ALA A 128 5.05 16.51 3.90
C ALA A 128 3.81 15.85 4.54
N GLN A 129 3.28 14.78 3.94
CA GLN A 129 2.18 13.99 4.50
C GLN A 129 2.61 12.54 4.73
N GLY A 130 3.35 12.34 5.82
CA GLY A 130 3.93 11.06 6.19
C GLY A 130 2.98 10.02 6.78
N THR A 131 1.72 10.34 7.07
CA THR A 131 0.79 9.39 7.72
C THR A 131 0.31 8.32 6.73
N VAL A 132 0.63 7.06 7.03
CA VAL A 132 0.28 5.86 6.23
C VAL A 132 -0.94 5.15 6.80
N CYS A 133 -0.98 5.03 8.14
CA CYS A 133 -2.07 4.40 8.87
C CYS A 133 -2.38 5.22 10.11
N ALA A 134 -3.68 5.35 10.40
CA ALA A 134 -4.17 6.17 11.49
C ALA A 134 -5.33 5.46 12.18
N GLY A 135 -5.29 5.44 13.50
CA GLY A 135 -6.36 4.86 14.30
C GLY A 135 -6.42 5.37 15.72
N GLY A 136 -7.26 4.70 16.49
CA GLY A 136 -7.51 5.01 17.89
C GLY A 136 -8.79 4.35 18.40
N ARG A 137 -9.07 4.60 19.67
CA ARG A 137 -10.26 4.14 20.39
C ARG A 137 -11.39 5.16 20.27
N TYR A 138 -12.63 4.71 20.19
CA TYR A 138 -13.81 5.55 19.91
C TYR A 138 -15.08 4.99 20.57
N ASP A 139 -15.06 4.85 21.89
CA ASP A 139 -16.09 4.14 22.66
C ASP A 139 -17.50 4.71 22.52
N GLY A 140 -17.64 6.02 22.30
CA GLY A 140 -18.93 6.69 22.19
C GLY A 140 -19.59 6.61 20.81
N LEU A 141 -18.89 6.16 19.77
CA LEU A 141 -19.39 6.27 18.40
C LEU A 141 -20.65 5.43 18.16
N VAL A 142 -20.70 4.20 18.69
CA VAL A 142 -21.86 3.31 18.50
C VAL A 142 -23.11 3.88 19.17
N GLU A 143 -22.97 4.47 20.36
CA GLU A 143 -24.07 5.13 21.07
C GLU A 143 -24.56 6.37 20.35
N GLN A 144 -23.65 7.19 19.82
CA GLN A 144 -23.99 8.37 19.00
C GLN A 144 -24.80 8.01 17.75
N LEU A 145 -24.67 6.78 17.26
CA LEU A 145 -25.41 6.24 16.11
C LEU A 145 -26.71 5.51 16.51
N GLY A 146 -27.11 5.58 17.79
CA GLY A 146 -28.35 4.97 18.31
C GLY A 146 -28.21 3.50 18.74
N GLY A 147 -27.00 2.97 18.80
CA GLY A 147 -26.72 1.64 19.32
C GLY A 147 -26.49 1.61 20.83
N ARG A 148 -26.22 0.41 21.38
CA ARG A 148 -25.79 0.26 22.77
C ARG A 148 -24.35 0.76 22.94
N ALA A 149 -24.05 1.44 24.05
CA ALA A 149 -22.69 1.84 24.42
C ALA A 149 -21.71 0.65 24.26
N THR A 150 -20.77 0.79 23.32
CA THR A 150 -19.90 -0.30 22.87
C THR A 150 -18.48 0.23 22.69
N PRO A 151 -17.53 -0.16 23.57
CA PRO A 151 -16.14 0.20 23.41
C PRO A 151 -15.56 -0.32 22.10
N ALA A 152 -14.78 0.51 21.41
CA ALA A 152 -14.26 0.16 20.09
C ALA A 152 -12.88 0.78 19.83
N VAL A 153 -12.06 0.09 19.07
CA VAL A 153 -10.75 0.55 18.59
C VAL A 153 -10.57 0.06 17.17
N GLY A 154 -9.97 0.89 16.32
CA GLY A 154 -9.75 0.56 14.93
C GLY A 154 -8.77 1.51 14.29
N PHE A 155 -8.52 1.26 13.00
CA PHE A 155 -7.66 2.09 12.18
C PHE A 155 -8.13 2.06 10.73
N ALA A 156 -7.68 3.05 9.97
CA ALA A 156 -7.77 3.10 8.53
C ALA A 156 -6.38 3.37 7.95
N MET A 157 -6.18 2.96 6.71
CA MET A 157 -4.94 3.19 5.96
C MET A 157 -5.28 3.56 4.53
N GLY A 158 -4.47 4.44 3.93
CA GLY A 158 -4.57 4.77 2.51
C GLY A 158 -3.84 3.72 1.69
N VAL A 159 -4.56 2.95 0.88
CA VAL A 159 -3.95 1.90 0.03
C VAL A 159 -3.03 2.52 -1.02
N GLU A 160 -3.38 3.68 -1.55
CA GLU A 160 -2.58 4.43 -2.52
C GLU A 160 -1.23 4.83 -1.92
N ARG A 161 -1.20 5.26 -0.66
CA ARG A 161 0.05 5.57 0.05
C ARG A 161 0.92 4.34 0.24
N LEU A 162 0.29 3.21 0.53
CA LEU A 162 0.98 1.94 0.66
C LEU A 162 1.62 1.51 -0.67
N ILE A 163 0.89 1.65 -1.79
CA ILE A 163 1.42 1.37 -3.12
C ILE A 163 2.61 2.26 -3.43
N LEU A 164 2.53 3.57 -3.17
CA LEU A 164 3.64 4.49 -3.39
C LEU A 164 4.90 4.12 -2.60
N LEU A 165 4.74 3.65 -1.35
CA LEU A 165 5.87 3.16 -0.56
C LEU A 165 6.46 1.87 -1.10
N LEU A 166 5.61 0.96 -1.58
CA LEU A 166 6.05 -0.29 -2.19
C LEU A 166 6.81 -0.02 -3.48
N GLU A 167 6.33 0.88 -4.35
CA GLU A 167 7.01 1.25 -5.61
C GLU A 167 8.40 1.85 -5.42
N GLN A 168 8.68 2.43 -4.25
CA GLN A 168 10.03 2.90 -3.89
C GLN A 168 10.97 1.75 -3.46
N GLN A 169 10.44 0.56 -3.18
CA GLN A 169 11.26 -0.59 -2.81
C GLN A 169 11.91 -1.22 -4.04
N PRO A 170 13.21 -1.55 -3.98
CA PRO A 170 13.93 -2.19 -5.08
C PRO A 170 13.34 -3.57 -5.45
N ASP A 171 12.71 -4.24 -4.48
CA ASP A 171 12.14 -5.59 -4.60
C ASP A 171 10.64 -5.60 -4.95
N THR A 172 10.10 -4.50 -5.49
CA THR A 172 8.71 -4.47 -5.95
C THR A 172 8.47 -5.63 -6.90
N PRO A 173 7.49 -6.53 -6.62
CA PRO A 173 7.25 -7.69 -7.48
C PRO A 173 7.00 -7.23 -8.91
N GLN A 174 7.92 -7.54 -9.82
CA GLN A 174 7.71 -7.23 -11.21
C GLN A 174 6.49 -7.98 -11.72
N VAL A 175 5.67 -7.29 -12.51
CA VAL A 175 4.55 -7.92 -13.20
C VAL A 175 5.09 -9.15 -13.92
N SER A 176 4.47 -10.29 -13.63
CA SER A 176 4.84 -11.57 -14.23
C SER A 176 4.67 -11.51 -15.74
N LEU A 177 5.76 -11.20 -16.46
CA LEU A 177 5.78 -11.18 -17.92
C LEU A 177 5.47 -12.57 -18.47
N PRO A 178 4.85 -12.70 -19.64
CA PRO A 178 4.70 -13.99 -20.30
C PRO A 178 6.06 -14.66 -20.49
N ASP A 179 6.10 -15.97 -20.38
CA ASP A 179 7.28 -16.74 -20.77
C ASP A 179 7.34 -16.85 -22.29
N VAL A 180 6.17 -17.05 -22.90
CA VAL A 180 6.04 -17.41 -24.30
C VAL A 180 4.86 -16.71 -24.97
N TYR A 181 5.06 -16.27 -26.21
CA TYR A 181 4.01 -15.76 -27.09
C TYR A 181 3.88 -16.64 -28.33
N LEU A 182 2.69 -17.14 -28.63
CA LEU A 182 2.42 -18.01 -29.78
C LEU A 182 1.91 -17.18 -30.97
N VAL A 183 2.77 -17.04 -31.97
CA VAL A 183 2.53 -16.45 -33.30
C VAL A 183 1.98 -17.53 -34.22
N MET A 184 0.78 -17.31 -34.77
CA MET A 184 0.06 -18.26 -35.61
C MET A 184 -0.47 -17.56 -36.86
N VAL A 185 0.07 -17.89 -38.03
CA VAL A 185 -0.31 -17.26 -39.30
C VAL A 185 -0.89 -18.29 -40.25
N GLY A 186 -2.17 -18.11 -40.60
CA GLY A 186 -2.98 -19.08 -41.35
C GLY A 186 -4.07 -19.71 -40.48
N GLU A 187 -5.16 -20.18 -41.10
CA GLU A 187 -6.31 -20.75 -40.38
C GLU A 187 -5.98 -22.10 -39.72
N ALA A 188 -5.28 -22.99 -40.44
CA ALA A 188 -4.85 -24.27 -39.91
C ALA A 188 -3.84 -24.11 -38.74
N PRO A 189 -2.79 -23.26 -38.86
CA PRO A 189 -1.91 -22.93 -37.73
C PRO A 189 -2.61 -22.32 -36.52
N GLN A 190 -3.64 -21.49 -36.70
CA GLN A 190 -4.42 -20.97 -35.57
C GLN A 190 -5.12 -22.11 -34.80
N THR A 191 -5.78 -23.01 -35.51
CA THR A 191 -6.47 -24.15 -34.88
C THR A 191 -5.49 -25.10 -34.20
N ALA A 192 -4.41 -25.47 -34.88
CA ALA A 192 -3.38 -26.35 -34.35
C ALA A 192 -2.62 -25.72 -33.17
N GLY A 193 -2.29 -24.44 -33.27
CA GLY A 193 -1.58 -23.70 -32.24
C GLY A 193 -2.41 -23.50 -30.98
N MET A 194 -3.73 -23.30 -31.08
CA MET A 194 -4.61 -23.29 -29.91
C MET A 194 -4.59 -24.63 -29.16
N ARG A 195 -4.63 -25.77 -29.88
CA ARG A 195 -4.51 -27.10 -29.26
C ARG A 195 -3.14 -27.31 -28.62
N LEU A 196 -2.08 -26.84 -29.28
CA LEU A 196 -0.72 -26.90 -28.74
C LEU A 196 -0.61 -26.08 -27.45
N ALA A 197 -1.20 -24.88 -27.41
CA ALA A 197 -1.18 -24.03 -26.23
C ALA A 197 -1.83 -24.71 -25.01
N GLU A 198 -2.99 -25.34 -25.18
CA GLU A 198 -3.63 -26.13 -24.11
C GLU A 198 -2.74 -27.29 -23.66
N THR A 199 -2.17 -28.03 -24.61
CA THR A 199 -1.24 -29.12 -24.32
C THR A 199 -0.03 -28.64 -23.50
N LEU A 200 0.51 -27.47 -23.83
CA LEU A 200 1.62 -26.86 -23.09
C LEU A 200 1.21 -26.40 -21.69
N ARG A 201 -0.01 -25.86 -21.52
CA ARG A 201 -0.54 -25.47 -20.20
C ARG A 201 -0.71 -26.68 -19.29
N ASP A 202 -1.19 -27.80 -19.82
CA ASP A 202 -1.33 -29.06 -19.08
C ASP A 202 0.04 -29.64 -18.67
N GLN A 203 1.00 -29.65 -19.60
CA GLN A 203 2.33 -30.24 -19.35
C GLN A 203 3.26 -29.34 -18.51
N LEU A 204 3.00 -28.02 -18.51
CA LEU A 204 3.78 -27.00 -17.82
C LEU A 204 2.85 -26.01 -17.08
N PRO A 205 2.30 -26.37 -15.89
CA PRO A 205 1.33 -25.54 -15.17
C PRO A 205 1.82 -24.14 -14.74
N ARG A 206 3.14 -23.93 -14.73
CA ARG A 206 3.77 -22.63 -14.41
C ARG A 206 4.06 -21.77 -15.64
N LEU A 207 3.83 -22.29 -16.85
CA LEU A 207 4.11 -21.58 -18.10
C LEU A 207 3.09 -20.46 -18.34
N ARG A 208 3.58 -19.22 -18.47
CA ARG A 208 2.76 -18.07 -18.85
C ARG A 208 2.78 -17.91 -20.37
N LEU A 209 1.76 -18.45 -21.04
CA LEU A 209 1.66 -18.48 -22.50
C LEU A 209 0.53 -17.57 -23.00
N ILE A 210 0.86 -16.62 -23.88
CA ILE A 210 -0.12 -15.84 -24.65
C ILE A 210 -0.33 -16.44 -26.04
N CYS A 211 -1.59 -16.70 -26.41
CA CYS A 211 -1.96 -17.07 -27.77
C CYS A 211 -2.36 -15.82 -28.56
N HIS A 212 -1.86 -15.67 -29.79
CA HIS A 212 -2.33 -14.62 -30.67
C HIS A 212 -3.72 -14.93 -31.25
N CYS A 213 -4.72 -14.09 -30.98
CA CYS A 213 -6.10 -14.29 -31.49
C CYS A 213 -6.56 -13.21 -32.49
N GLY A 214 -5.68 -12.29 -32.93
CA GLY A 214 -6.06 -11.09 -33.70
C GLY A 214 -5.81 -11.18 -35.21
N GLY A 215 -5.45 -12.35 -35.74
CA GLY A 215 -5.05 -12.53 -37.13
C GLY A 215 -3.88 -11.64 -37.59
N GLY A 216 -3.74 -11.48 -38.91
CA GLY A 216 -2.71 -10.64 -39.52
C GLY A 216 -1.37 -11.34 -39.78
N SER A 217 -0.41 -10.59 -40.30
CA SER A 217 0.87 -11.12 -40.77
C SER A 217 1.87 -11.41 -39.64
N PHE A 218 2.89 -12.23 -39.92
CA PHE A 218 4.00 -12.47 -38.99
C PHE A 218 4.54 -11.16 -38.40
N LYS A 219 4.76 -10.14 -39.23
CA LYS A 219 5.30 -8.84 -38.80
C LYS A 219 4.42 -8.17 -37.74
N SER A 220 3.09 -8.21 -37.87
CA SER A 220 2.19 -7.58 -36.89
C SER A 220 2.14 -8.39 -35.59
N GLN A 221 2.17 -9.72 -35.67
CA GLN A 221 2.18 -10.60 -34.51
C GLN A 221 3.49 -10.53 -33.74
N PHE A 222 4.64 -10.49 -34.43
CA PHE A 222 5.95 -10.29 -33.78
C PHE A 222 6.03 -8.96 -33.03
N LYS A 223 5.47 -7.87 -33.57
CA LYS A 223 5.39 -6.59 -32.83
C LYS A 223 4.58 -6.73 -31.53
N LYS A 224 3.53 -7.56 -31.53
CA LYS A 224 2.73 -7.83 -30.33
C LYS A 224 3.46 -8.77 -29.36
N ALA A 225 4.17 -9.77 -29.87
CA ALA A 225 5.01 -10.67 -29.09
C ALA A 225 6.12 -9.88 -28.36
N ASP A 226 6.79 -8.98 -29.07
CA ASP A 226 7.81 -8.12 -28.50
C ASP A 226 7.24 -7.20 -27.41
N ARG A 227 6.13 -6.49 -27.71
CA ARG A 227 5.44 -5.63 -26.74
C ARG A 227 4.95 -6.36 -25.50
N SER A 228 4.64 -7.65 -25.61
CA SER A 228 4.13 -8.44 -24.47
C SER A 228 5.16 -8.69 -23.38
N GLY A 229 6.46 -8.46 -23.65
CA GLY A 229 7.53 -8.80 -22.72
C GLY A 229 7.91 -10.29 -22.72
N ALA A 230 7.30 -11.12 -23.59
CA ALA A 230 7.59 -12.55 -23.66
C ALA A 230 9.09 -12.86 -23.85
N ARG A 231 9.60 -13.93 -23.23
CA ARG A 231 11.00 -14.38 -23.41
C ARG A 231 11.19 -15.03 -24.78
N TYR A 232 10.21 -15.81 -25.23
CA TYR A 232 10.24 -16.51 -26.51
C TYR A 232 8.98 -16.25 -27.35
N ALA A 233 9.14 -16.18 -28.67
CA ALA A 233 8.07 -16.34 -29.64
C ALA A 233 8.08 -17.77 -30.17
N LEU A 234 6.94 -18.45 -30.10
CA LEU A 234 6.66 -19.68 -30.82
C LEU A 234 5.98 -19.35 -32.13
N ILE A 235 6.50 -19.86 -33.24
CA ILE A 235 6.14 -19.43 -34.59
C ILE A 235 5.60 -20.63 -35.34
N LEU A 236 4.30 -20.60 -35.64
CA LEU A 236 3.60 -21.64 -36.37
C LEU A 236 2.93 -21.02 -37.60
N GLY A 237 3.53 -21.24 -38.77
CA GLY A 237 2.90 -21.04 -40.07
C GLY A 237 2.45 -22.35 -40.69
N GLU A 238 1.98 -22.29 -41.92
CA GLU A 238 1.53 -23.47 -42.66
C GLU A 238 2.68 -24.44 -42.96
N GLU A 239 3.87 -23.92 -43.28
CA GLU A 239 5.06 -24.72 -43.56
C GLU A 239 5.56 -25.44 -42.31
N GLU A 240 5.65 -24.76 -41.17
CA GLU A 240 6.06 -25.37 -39.91
C GLU A 240 5.06 -26.44 -39.48
N LEU A 241 3.77 -26.15 -39.62
CA LEU A 241 2.70 -27.11 -39.31
C LEU A 241 2.77 -28.36 -40.20
N ALA A 242 2.96 -28.20 -41.51
CA ALA A 242 3.09 -29.30 -42.45
C ALA A 242 4.30 -30.20 -42.14
N ARG A 243 5.39 -29.60 -41.64
CA ARG A 243 6.61 -30.29 -41.22
C ARG A 243 6.55 -30.87 -39.80
N GLY A 244 5.49 -30.57 -39.03
CA GLY A 244 5.37 -31.01 -37.64
C GLY A 244 6.37 -30.35 -36.68
N VAL A 245 6.87 -29.17 -37.04
CA VAL A 245 7.84 -28.39 -36.26
C VAL A 245 7.24 -27.05 -35.83
N ILE A 246 7.95 -26.33 -34.96
CA ILE A 246 7.64 -24.97 -34.57
C ILE A 246 8.94 -24.16 -34.46
N GLY A 247 8.91 -22.91 -34.90
CA GLY A 247 10.00 -21.99 -34.67
C GLY A 247 9.99 -21.50 -33.23
N VAL A 248 11.12 -21.56 -32.54
CA VAL A 248 11.32 -21.01 -31.20
C VAL A 248 12.34 -19.88 -31.32
N LYS A 249 11.86 -18.63 -31.22
CA LYS A 249 12.69 -17.44 -31.35
C LYS A 249 12.83 -16.71 -30.02
N PRO A 250 14.04 -16.59 -29.46
CA PRO A 250 14.29 -15.71 -28.32
C PRO A 250 13.99 -14.25 -28.67
N LEU A 251 13.35 -13.51 -27.76
CA LEU A 251 12.97 -12.10 -27.97
C LEU A 251 13.78 -11.12 -27.10
N ARG A 252 14.62 -11.65 -26.21
CA ARG A 252 15.35 -10.87 -25.18
C ARG A 252 16.87 -11.00 -25.28
N ASP A 253 17.34 -11.88 -26.15
CA ASP A 253 18.75 -12.03 -26.49
C ASP A 253 18.90 -12.17 -28.01
N GLU A 254 20.14 -12.09 -28.50
CA GLU A 254 20.47 -12.14 -29.93
C GLU A 254 20.57 -13.57 -30.49
N SER A 255 20.14 -14.58 -29.73
CA SER A 255 20.24 -15.96 -30.18
C SER A 255 19.30 -16.22 -31.37
N GLU A 256 19.76 -17.08 -32.26
CA GLU A 256 19.01 -17.41 -33.47
C GLU A 256 17.72 -18.19 -33.17
N GLN A 257 16.76 -18.06 -34.08
CA GLN A 257 15.56 -18.89 -34.09
C GLN A 257 15.94 -20.36 -34.33
N GLN A 258 15.32 -21.26 -33.58
CA GLN A 258 15.54 -22.70 -33.70
C GLN A 258 14.25 -23.41 -34.05
N GLU A 259 14.31 -24.43 -34.89
CA GLU A 259 13.16 -25.30 -35.15
C GLU A 259 13.15 -26.48 -34.16
N VAL A 260 11.99 -26.73 -33.56
CA VAL A 260 11.78 -27.82 -32.60
C VAL A 260 10.56 -28.63 -33.03
N GLY A 261 10.62 -29.96 -32.95
CA GLY A 261 9.45 -30.80 -33.22
C GLY A 261 8.34 -30.53 -32.20
N LEU A 262 7.08 -30.48 -32.65
CA LEU A 262 5.93 -30.14 -31.77
C LEU A 262 5.84 -31.02 -30.52
N GLN A 263 6.18 -32.31 -30.64
CA GLN A 263 6.18 -33.27 -29.52
C GLN A 263 7.29 -33.02 -28.50
N GLN A 264 8.40 -32.38 -28.90
CA GLN A 264 9.55 -32.12 -28.04
C GLN A 264 9.49 -30.73 -27.39
N LEU A 265 8.56 -29.88 -27.83
CA LEU A 265 8.48 -28.49 -27.42
C LEU A 265 8.35 -28.30 -25.90
N ALA A 266 7.50 -29.08 -25.23
CA ALA A 266 7.32 -28.96 -23.78
C ALA A 266 8.61 -29.28 -23.01
N LYS A 267 9.35 -30.31 -23.46
CA LYS A 267 10.66 -30.66 -22.89
C LYS A 267 11.68 -29.56 -23.14
N HIS A 268 11.69 -28.99 -24.35
CA HIS A 268 12.57 -27.90 -24.73
C HIS A 268 12.34 -26.64 -23.89
N LEU A 269 11.08 -26.25 -23.69
CA LEU A 269 10.70 -25.10 -22.87
C LEU A 269 11.03 -25.33 -21.39
N ARG A 270 10.82 -26.54 -20.86
CA ARG A 270 11.13 -26.87 -19.46
C ARG A 270 12.62 -26.69 -19.10
N ILE A 271 13.53 -26.86 -20.06
CA ILE A 271 14.97 -26.69 -19.82
C ILE A 271 15.36 -25.20 -19.82
N ARG A 272 14.59 -24.35 -20.51
CA ARG A 272 14.96 -22.95 -20.80
C ARG A 272 14.22 -21.90 -19.97
N LEU A 273 13.14 -22.30 -19.30
CA LEU A 273 12.31 -21.46 -18.44
C LEU A 273 12.56 -21.79 -16.98
#